data_AF-A0A090ZIT6-F1
#
_entry.id   AF-A0A090ZIT6-F1
#
_cell.length_a   1.000
_cell.length_b   1.000
_cell.length_c   1.000
_cell.angle_alpha   90.00
_cell.angle_beta   90.00
_cell.angle_gamma   90.00
#
_symmetry.space_group_name_H-M   'P 1'
#
loop_
_entity.id
_entity.type
_entity.pdbx_description
1 polymer ?
#
loop_
_entity_poly.entity_id
_entity_poly.type
_entity_poly.pdbx_seq_one_letter_code
_entity_poly.pdbx_strand_id
1 'polypeptide(L)'
;MAYTRGNLAVKQKSAERKNPSTQRYRETTKVVTRRSTLQVREKLLYMVTIIFCVAVMAGLLWQNVTLYNIKRQMFNLNADIQAMSAEIKELTVKKEKLEEQIPEEAAKLGYVEPEVEGFHVQVPPGASMAANSETDAPSDQAGN
;
A
#
# COMPACT_ATOMS: atom_id res chain seq x y z
N MET A 1 91.05 34.66 -60.94
CA MET A 1 90.66 36.00 -61.42
C MET A 1 89.43 35.87 -62.30
N ALA A 2 88.49 36.78 -62.10
CA ALA A 2 87.11 36.76 -62.60
C ALA A 2 86.97 37.42 -63.97
N TYR A 3 85.96 37.01 -64.75
CA TYR A 3 85.16 37.88 -65.63
C TYR A 3 83.75 37.26 -65.76
N THR A 4 82.78 37.67 -64.94
CA THR A 4 81.74 38.69 -65.24
C THR A 4 81.05 38.52 -66.59
N ARG A 5 79.79 38.06 -66.59
CA ARG A 5 78.53 38.65 -67.14
C ARG A 5 77.41 37.66 -66.79
N GLY A 6 76.27 38.01 -66.20
CA GLY A 6 75.42 39.17 -66.44
C GLY A 6 74.19 38.72 -67.23
N ASN A 7 73.17 38.23 -66.52
CA ASN A 7 71.78 37.90 -66.92
C ASN A 7 71.54 36.84 -68.03
N LEU A 8 71.12 35.64 -67.59
CA LEU A 8 70.22 34.80 -68.39
C LEU A 8 69.10 34.29 -67.48
N ALA A 9 67.97 34.99 -67.56
CA ALA A 9 66.72 34.63 -66.89
C ALA A 9 66.12 33.39 -67.55
N VAL A 10 66.14 32.23 -66.89
CA VAL A 10 65.12 31.19 -67.09
C VAL A 10 64.89 30.45 -65.77
N LYS A 11 63.63 30.50 -65.34
CA LYS A 11 63.03 29.75 -64.23
C LYS A 11 63.19 28.25 -64.46
N GLN A 12 63.60 27.51 -63.44
CA GLN A 12 63.08 26.16 -63.13
C GLN A 12 63.53 25.75 -61.73
N LYS A 13 62.96 26.37 -60.70
CA LYS A 13 62.84 25.75 -59.37
C LYS A 13 61.41 25.29 -59.13
N SER A 14 60.90 24.46 -60.04
CA SER A 14 59.82 23.52 -59.71
C SER A 14 60.35 22.35 -58.84
N ALA A 15 61.63 22.37 -58.48
CA ALA A 15 62.25 21.46 -57.51
C ALA A 15 62.22 21.98 -56.05
N GLU A 16 61.68 23.17 -55.78
CA GLU A 16 61.43 23.66 -54.41
C GLU A 16 60.04 23.19 -53.91
N ARG A 17 59.67 21.94 -54.19
CA ARG A 17 58.43 21.30 -53.70
C ARG A 17 58.69 20.05 -52.85
N LYS A 18 59.90 19.92 -52.33
CA LYS A 18 60.29 18.85 -51.40
C LYS A 18 61.20 19.39 -50.29
N ASN A 19 60.68 20.33 -49.51
CA ASN A 19 61.15 20.51 -48.15
C ASN A 19 59.93 20.35 -47.22
N PRO A 20 59.76 19.18 -46.56
CA PRO A 20 58.75 18.98 -45.52
C PRO A 20 59.17 19.62 -44.17
N SER A 21 60.05 20.61 -44.16
CA SER A 21 60.66 21.17 -42.93
C SER A 21 59.88 22.31 -42.29
N THR A 22 58.71 22.69 -42.84
CA THR A 22 57.76 23.59 -42.16
C THR A 22 56.49 22.85 -41.77
N GLN A 23 56.64 21.65 -41.19
CA GLN A 23 55.62 21.14 -40.28
C GLN A 23 55.59 22.04 -39.05
N ARG A 24 54.69 23.02 -39.09
CA ARG A 24 54.29 23.85 -37.94
C ARG A 24 54.03 22.91 -36.77
N TYR A 25 54.94 22.89 -35.81
CA TYR A 25 54.88 22.01 -34.64
C TYR A 25 53.56 22.31 -33.90
N ARG A 26 52.62 21.36 -33.98
CA ARG A 26 51.40 21.40 -33.19
C ARG A 26 51.71 20.72 -31.87
N GLU A 27 51.85 21.50 -30.82
CA GLU A 27 51.90 21.00 -29.45
C GLU A 27 50.62 20.23 -29.17
N THR A 28 50.68 18.90 -29.22
CA THR A 28 49.60 18.05 -28.75
C THR A 28 49.83 17.81 -27.27
N THR A 29 49.21 18.64 -26.43
CA THR A 29 49.14 18.41 -24.99
C THR A 29 48.47 17.06 -24.74
N LYS A 30 49.29 16.07 -24.36
CA LYS A 30 48.81 14.73 -24.03
C LYS A 30 47.96 14.83 -22.76
N VAL A 31 46.65 14.75 -22.91
CA VAL A 31 45.72 14.66 -21.78
C VAL A 31 46.00 13.33 -21.08
N VAL A 32 46.65 13.41 -19.92
CA VAL A 32 46.87 12.24 -19.06
C VAL A 32 45.54 11.93 -18.39
N THR A 33 44.72 11.11 -19.04
CA THR A 33 43.53 10.55 -18.39
C THR A 33 44.00 9.61 -17.28
N ARG A 34 43.66 9.94 -16.03
CA ARG A 34 43.89 9.03 -14.90
C ARG A 34 43.10 7.74 -15.14
N ARG A 35 43.66 6.58 -14.76
CA ARG A 35 42.93 5.30 -14.83
C ARG A 35 41.64 5.41 -14.03
N SER A 36 40.48 5.32 -14.70
CA SER A 36 39.22 5.07 -14.01
C SER A 36 39.27 3.63 -13.49
N THR A 37 39.26 3.43 -12.19
CA THR A 37 39.48 2.11 -11.60
C THR A 37 38.29 1.16 -11.69
N LEU A 38 37.14 1.58 -12.24
CA LEU A 38 36.03 0.69 -12.59
C LEU A 38 35.02 1.42 -13.49
N GLN A 39 34.45 0.73 -14.49
CA GLN A 39 33.37 1.30 -15.31
C GLN A 39 32.11 1.49 -14.44
N VAL A 40 31.42 2.63 -14.60
CA VAL A 40 30.26 3.01 -13.76
C VAL A 40 29.17 1.92 -13.71
N ARG A 41 29.04 1.15 -14.79
CA ARG A 41 28.08 0.04 -14.92
C ARG A 41 28.32 -1.07 -13.90
N GLU A 42 29.56 -1.49 -13.70
CA GLU A 42 29.90 -2.57 -12.75
C GLU A 42 29.62 -2.13 -11.31
N LYS A 43 29.97 -0.88 -10.98
CA LYS A 43 29.71 -0.31 -9.65
C LYS A 43 28.21 -0.21 -9.33
N LEU A 44 27.38 0.14 -10.31
CA LEU A 44 25.93 0.17 -10.15
C LEU A 44 25.35 -1.22 -9.92
N LEU A 45 25.83 -2.21 -10.67
CA LEU A 45 25.35 -3.60 -10.54
C LEU A 45 25.62 -4.13 -9.13
N TYR A 46 26.80 -3.86 -8.55
CA TYR A 46 27.10 -4.22 -7.16
C TYR A 46 26.23 -3.51 -6.13
N MET A 47 25.90 -2.23 -6.33
CA MET A 47 25.01 -1.53 -5.39
C MET A 47 23.59 -2.10 -5.43
N VAL A 48 23.08 -2.43 -6.61
CA VAL A 48 21.76 -3.03 -6.77
C VAL A 48 21.69 -4.42 -6.13
N THR A 49 22.72 -5.26 -6.27
CA THR A 49 22.71 -6.60 -5.65
C THR A 49 22.73 -6.51 -4.13
N ILE A 50 23.47 -5.57 -3.55
CA ILE A 50 23.48 -5.33 -2.10
C ILE A 50 22.09 -4.89 -1.63
N ILE A 51 21.49 -3.90 -2.30
CA ILE A 51 20.15 -3.41 -1.96
C ILE A 51 19.12 -4.54 -2.06
N PHE A 52 19.18 -5.34 -3.13
CA PHE A 52 18.29 -6.47 -3.32
C PHE A 52 18.44 -7.50 -2.19
N CYS A 53 19.67 -7.83 -1.80
CA CYS A 53 19.94 -8.75 -0.70
C CYS A 53 19.36 -8.22 0.64
N VAL A 54 19.57 -6.95 0.94
CA VAL A 54 19.03 -6.31 2.15
C VAL A 54 17.50 -6.25 2.11
N ALA A 55 16.90 -5.95 0.96
CA ALA A 55 15.44 -5.91 0.80
C ALA A 55 14.80 -7.28 1.03
N VAL A 56 15.41 -8.36 0.51
CA VAL A 56 14.95 -9.72 0.75
C VAL A 56 15.02 -10.06 2.24
N MET A 57 16.14 -9.75 2.91
CA MET A 57 16.27 -9.95 4.35
C MET A 57 15.23 -9.16 5.14
N ALA A 58 15.04 -7.88 4.84
CA ALA A 58 14.03 -7.04 5.49
C ALA A 58 12.61 -7.58 5.28
N GLY A 59 12.28 -8.05 4.07
CA GLY A 59 10.99 -8.67 3.77
C GLY A 59 10.73 -9.92 4.59
N LEU A 60 11.74 -10.78 4.78
CA LEU A 60 11.63 -11.96 5.64
C LEU A 60 11.38 -11.56 7.10
N LEU A 61 12.10 -10.56 7.62
CA LEU A 61 11.85 -10.06 8.98
C LEU A 61 10.42 -9.51 9.12
N TRP A 62 9.96 -8.75 8.14
CA TRP A 62 8.62 -8.15 8.16
C TRP A 62 7.51 -9.21 8.20
N GLN A 63 7.63 -10.26 7.40
CA GLN A 63 6.68 -11.38 7.42
C GLN A 63 6.66 -12.07 8.78
N ASN A 64 7.83 -12.28 9.39
CA ASN A 64 7.93 -12.89 10.71
C ASN A 64 7.23 -12.05 11.78
N VAL A 65 7.46 -10.73 11.83
CA VAL A 65 6.80 -9.84 12.79
C VAL A 65 5.28 -9.80 12.57
N THR A 66 4.84 -9.72 11.32
CA THR A 66 3.42 -9.68 10.97
C THR A 66 2.70 -10.96 11.43
N LEU A 67 3.37 -12.12 11.29
CA LEU A 67 2.83 -13.41 11.74
C LEU A 67 2.60 -13.44 13.25
N TYR A 68 3.46 -12.82 14.06
CA TYR A 68 3.26 -12.75 15.51
C TYR A 68 2.04 -11.90 15.89
N ASN A 69 1.87 -10.76 15.25
CA ASN A 69 0.70 -9.89 15.50
C ASN A 69 -0.61 -10.62 15.16
N ILE A 70 -0.65 -11.31 14.01
CA ILE A 70 -1.85 -12.06 13.59
C ILE A 70 -2.14 -13.21 14.56
N LYS A 71 -1.12 -13.97 15.00
CA LYS A 71 -1.31 -15.04 15.99
C LYS A 71 -1.88 -14.53 17.31
N ARG A 72 -1.41 -13.37 17.76
CA ARG A 72 -1.90 -12.73 19.00
C ARG A 72 -3.36 -12.31 18.87
N GLN A 73 -3.72 -11.70 17.74
CA GLN A 73 -5.11 -11.31 17.45
C GLN A 73 -6.01 -12.54 17.39
N MET A 74 -5.61 -13.59 16.67
CA MET A 74 -6.37 -14.84 16.59
C MET A 74 -6.60 -15.47 17.97
N PHE A 75 -5.59 -15.44 18.86
CA PHE A 75 -5.75 -15.95 20.22
C PHE A 75 -6.80 -15.16 21.00
N ASN A 76 -6.74 -13.82 20.96
CA ASN A 76 -7.72 -12.98 21.64
C ASN A 76 -9.13 -13.18 21.08
N LEU A 77 -9.29 -13.19 19.75
CA LEU A 77 -10.57 -13.43 19.11
C LEU A 77 -11.16 -14.80 19.51
N ASN A 78 -10.32 -15.84 19.62
CA ASN A 78 -10.78 -17.16 19.99
C ASN A 78 -11.23 -17.21 21.46
N ALA A 79 -10.56 -16.47 22.35
CA ALA A 79 -11.00 -16.32 23.73
C ALA A 79 -12.35 -15.58 23.81
N ASP A 80 -12.52 -14.51 23.03
CA ASP A 80 -13.77 -13.76 22.96
C ASP A 80 -14.92 -14.63 22.41
N ILE A 81 -14.66 -15.44 21.38
CA ILE A 81 -15.64 -16.39 20.82
C ILE A 81 -16.04 -17.43 21.88
N GLN A 82 -15.10 -17.94 22.67
CA GLN A 82 -15.43 -18.87 23.75
C GLN A 82 -16.30 -18.23 24.83
N ALA A 83 -15.98 -16.99 25.24
CA ALA A 83 -16.78 -16.25 26.20
C ALA A 83 -18.21 -16.02 25.69
N MET A 84 -18.36 -15.51 24.46
CA MET A 84 -19.68 -15.32 23.84
C MET A 84 -20.44 -16.63 23.67
N SER A 85 -19.76 -17.74 23.33
CA SER A 85 -20.41 -19.05 23.24
C SER A 85 -20.92 -19.54 24.60
N ALA A 86 -20.21 -19.26 25.68
CA ALA A 86 -20.66 -19.58 27.03
C ALA A 86 -21.88 -18.74 27.43
N GLU A 87 -21.86 -17.44 27.14
CA GLU A 87 -23.00 -16.54 27.37
C GLU A 87 -24.25 -16.97 26.59
N ILE A 88 -24.09 -17.34 25.31
CA ILE A 88 -25.19 -17.85 24.48
C ILE A 88 -25.77 -19.13 25.09
N LYS A 89 -24.93 -20.06 25.55
CA LYS A 89 -25.41 -21.28 26.21
C LYS A 89 -26.19 -20.96 27.48
N GLU A 90 -25.69 -20.04 28.31
CA GLU A 90 -26.38 -19.62 29.53
C GLU A 90 -27.75 -18.99 29.20
N LEU A 91 -27.80 -18.11 28.20
CA LEU A 91 -29.04 -17.49 27.73
C LEU A 91 -30.02 -18.51 27.17
N THR A 92 -29.53 -19.53 26.45
CA THR A 92 -30.36 -20.60 25.89
C THR A 92 -30.97 -21.44 27.00
N VAL A 93 -30.18 -21.81 28.02
CA VAL A 93 -30.68 -22.53 29.21
C VAL A 93 -31.70 -21.69 29.98
N LYS A 94 -31.46 -20.37 30.15
CA LYS A 94 -32.44 -19.49 30.78
C LYS A 94 -33.75 -19.42 29.98
N LYS A 95 -33.66 -19.34 28.65
CA LYS A 95 -34.83 -19.35 27.77
C LYS A 95 -35.63 -20.64 27.93
N GLU A 96 -34.98 -21.81 27.83
CA GLU A 96 -35.63 -23.12 28.01
C GLU A 96 -36.30 -23.21 29.38
N LYS A 97 -35.62 -22.78 30.44
CA LYS A 97 -36.17 -22.79 31.80
C LYS A 97 -37.37 -21.86 31.97
N LEU A 98 -37.38 -20.71 31.29
CA LEU A 98 -38.53 -19.80 31.25
C LEU A 98 -39.68 -20.41 30.44
N GLU A 99 -39.39 -21.04 29.30
CA GLU A 99 -40.39 -21.74 28.48
C GLU A 99 -41.06 -22.89 29.25
N GLU A 100 -40.34 -23.60 30.11
CA GLU A 100 -40.91 -24.60 31.02
C GLU A 100 -41.76 -23.98 32.16
N GLN A 101 -41.40 -22.80 32.65
CA GLN A 101 -42.12 -22.14 33.76
C GLN A 101 -43.41 -21.45 33.33
N ILE A 102 -43.48 -20.95 32.09
CA ILE A 102 -44.67 -20.29 31.53
C ILE A 102 -45.94 -21.16 31.63
N PRO A 103 -45.97 -22.44 31.19
CA PRO A 103 -47.17 -23.26 31.29
C PRO A 103 -47.55 -23.56 32.76
N GLU A 104 -46.57 -23.72 33.66
CA GLU A 104 -46.83 -23.95 35.08
C GLU A 104 -47.45 -22.72 35.78
N GLU A 105 -46.96 -21.52 35.47
CA GLU A 105 -47.51 -20.27 36.00
C GLU A 105 -48.85 -19.92 35.35
N ALA A 106 -49.01 -20.16 34.04
CA ALA A 106 -50.27 -19.98 33.33
C ALA A 106 -51.38 -20.89 33.88
N ALA A 107 -51.05 -22.15 34.20
CA ALA A 107 -51.98 -23.09 34.83
C ALA A 107 -52.41 -22.64 36.24
N LYS A 108 -51.50 -22.08 37.04
CA LYS A 108 -51.81 -21.51 38.37
C LYS A 108 -52.73 -20.29 38.28
N LEU A 109 -52.64 -19.53 37.20
CA LEU A 109 -53.47 -18.35 36.93
C LEU A 109 -54.80 -18.69 36.23
N GLY A 110 -55.06 -19.98 35.95
CA GLY A 110 -56.32 -20.45 35.37
C GLY A 110 -56.40 -20.34 33.84
N TYR A 111 -55.27 -20.11 33.17
CA TYR A 111 -55.19 -20.14 31.71
C TYR A 111 -54.94 -21.57 31.22
N VAL A 112 -55.61 -21.96 30.12
CA VAL A 112 -55.54 -23.30 29.53
C VAL A 112 -54.80 -23.22 28.20
N GLU A 113 -53.89 -24.16 27.96
CA GLU A 113 -53.14 -24.27 26.71
C GLU A 113 -54.11 -24.58 25.55
N PRO A 114 -54.15 -23.79 24.47
CA PRO A 114 -55.01 -24.05 23.33
C PRO A 114 -54.57 -25.34 22.60
N GLU A 115 -55.47 -26.29 22.38
CA GLU A 115 -55.19 -27.58 21.70
C GLU A 115 -54.78 -27.46 20.21
N VAL A 116 -54.67 -26.23 19.66
CA VAL A 116 -54.41 -26.00 18.24
C VAL A 116 -53.23 -25.05 18.06
N GLU A 117 -52.14 -25.55 17.47
CA GLU A 117 -51.00 -24.73 17.00
C GLU A 117 -51.51 -23.68 16.00
N GLY A 118 -51.68 -22.42 16.44
CA GLY A 118 -51.98 -21.30 15.53
C GLY A 118 -52.95 -20.23 16.01
N PHE A 119 -53.43 -20.23 17.26
CA PHE A 119 -54.28 -19.12 17.73
C PHE A 119 -53.45 -17.87 18.08
N HIS A 120 -53.10 -17.09 17.07
CA HIS A 120 -52.47 -15.78 17.23
C HIS A 120 -53.52 -14.73 17.61
N VAL A 121 -53.50 -14.27 18.87
CA VAL A 121 -54.25 -13.08 19.28
C VAL A 121 -53.58 -11.86 18.66
N GLN A 122 -54.16 -11.32 17.58
CA GLN A 122 -53.72 -10.04 17.02
C GLN A 122 -54.14 -8.91 17.95
N VAL A 123 -53.17 -8.27 18.59
CA VAL A 123 -53.39 -7.03 19.34
C VAL A 123 -53.40 -5.88 18.33
N PRO A 124 -54.51 -5.12 18.18
CA PRO A 124 -54.57 -4.02 17.23
C PRO A 124 -53.61 -2.88 17.61
N PRO A 125 -52.84 -2.33 16.66
CA PRO A 125 -51.90 -1.23 16.90
C PRO A 125 -52.67 0.09 16.98
N GLY A 126 -53.37 0.32 18.11
CA GLY A 126 -54.16 1.54 18.32
C GLY A 126 -54.06 2.13 19.72
N ALA A 127 -53.49 1.42 20.69
CA ALA A 127 -53.52 1.86 22.10
C ALA A 127 -52.23 2.53 22.60
N SER A 128 -51.12 2.52 21.84
CA SER A 128 -49.83 3.08 22.30
C SER A 128 -49.38 4.37 21.61
N MET A 129 -50.14 4.90 20.63
CA MET A 129 -49.79 6.12 19.88
C MET A 129 -50.75 7.30 20.13
N ALA A 130 -51.37 7.40 21.30
CA ALA A 130 -52.22 8.54 21.67
C ALA A 130 -51.60 9.48 22.71
N ALA A 131 -50.32 9.31 23.06
CA ALA A 131 -49.62 10.16 24.01
C ALA A 131 -48.23 10.52 23.48
N ASN A 132 -48.18 11.55 22.61
CA ASN A 132 -47.10 12.54 22.46
C ASN A 132 -46.97 13.03 21.02
N SER A 133 -47.59 14.16 20.70
CA SER A 133 -47.04 15.19 19.79
C SER A 133 -48.00 16.39 19.73
N GLU A 134 -48.01 17.16 20.82
CA GLU A 134 -48.23 18.59 20.71
C GLU A 134 -46.92 19.25 20.25
N THR A 135 -47.05 20.06 19.21
CA THR A 135 -46.19 21.21 18.87
C THR A 135 -44.83 20.90 18.23
N ASP A 136 -44.72 21.12 16.91
CA ASP A 136 -43.71 22.03 16.36
C ASP A 136 -44.07 22.46 14.93
N ALA A 137 -44.05 23.79 14.72
CA ALA A 137 -44.40 24.49 13.49
C ALA A 137 -43.27 24.44 12.44
N PRO A 138 -43.55 24.48 11.12
CA PRO A 138 -42.52 24.70 10.12
C PRO A 138 -42.34 26.21 9.86
N SER A 139 -41.11 26.64 10.10
CA SER A 139 -40.52 27.95 9.80
C SER A 139 -40.45 28.25 8.30
N ASP A 140 -40.62 29.54 8.01
CA ASP A 140 -40.32 30.25 6.77
C ASP A 140 -39.07 29.77 6.01
N GLN A 141 -39.18 29.72 4.68
CA GLN A 141 -38.21 30.36 3.79
C GLN A 141 -38.80 30.56 2.38
N ALA A 142 -39.29 31.78 2.16
CA ALA A 142 -39.41 32.41 0.85
C ALA A 142 -38.23 33.36 0.66
N GLY A 143 -37.68 33.44 -0.55
CA GLY A 143 -36.80 34.57 -0.91
C GLY A 143 -35.80 34.29 -2.04
N ASN A 144 -36.16 34.81 -3.22
CA ASN A 144 -35.31 35.50 -4.23
C ASN A 144 -33.95 34.92 -4.62
#